data_AF-A0A9Q0WZ28-F1
#
_entry.id   AF-A0A9Q0WZ28-F1
#
_cell.length_a   1.000
_cell.length_b   1.000
_cell.length_c   1.000
_cell.angle_alpha   90.00
_cell.angle_beta   90.00
_cell.angle_gamma   90.00
#
_symmetry.space_group_name_H-M   'P 1'
#
loop_
_entity.id
_entity.type
_entity.pdbx_description
1 polymer ?
#
loop_
_entity_poly.entity_id
_entity_poly.type
_entity_poly.pdbx_seq_one_letter_code
_entity_poly.pdbx_strand_id
1 'polypeptide(L)'
;MAEWLQRIPGGMQISFDMLEGEVLTEKLGVETWVYSFSVSSLPLTPAERFNMLFRERSKWEWKDLQPYIRDLKVPGLSSEGLLLKYTRRSQPTLDADPVFSSR
;
A
#
# COMPACT_ATOMS: atom_id res chain seq x y z
N MET A 1 -9.31 -10.69 12.47
CA MET A 1 -8.58 -11.97 12.31
C MET A 1 -9.38 -13.18 12.77
N ALA A 2 -9.92 -13.20 13.99
CA ALA A 2 -10.69 -14.36 14.50
C ALA A 2 -11.87 -14.76 13.59
N GLU A 3 -12.62 -13.77 13.09
CA GLU A 3 -13.73 -14.02 12.16
C GLU A 3 -13.28 -14.62 10.83
N TRP A 4 -12.12 -14.22 10.29
CA TRP A 4 -11.58 -14.78 9.04
C TRP A 4 -11.18 -16.25 9.23
N LEU A 5 -10.54 -16.57 10.36
CA LEU A 5 -10.13 -17.95 10.68
C LEU A 5 -11.32 -18.91 10.78
N GLN A 6 -12.49 -18.43 11.23
CA GLN A 6 -13.71 -19.24 11.29
C GLN A 6 -14.32 -19.55 9.91
N ARG A 7 -13.90 -18.85 8.86
CA ARG A 7 -14.45 -18.97 7.50
C ARG A 7 -13.56 -19.79 6.55
N ILE A 8 -12.36 -20.17 6.98
CA ILE A 8 -11.42 -20.94 6.15
C ILE A 8 -11.44 -22.43 6.57
N PRO A 9 -11.10 -23.35 5.65
CA PRO A 9 -10.92 -24.76 5.99
C PRO A 9 -9.79 -24.99 7.02
N GLY A 10 -9.93 -26.05 7.82
CA GLY A 10 -8.90 -26.44 8.79
C GLY A 10 -7.54 -26.72 8.12
N GLY A 11 -6.47 -26.23 8.75
CA GLY A 11 -5.08 -26.38 8.27
C GLY A 11 -4.59 -25.24 7.38
N MET A 12 -5.46 -24.30 7.00
CA MET A 12 -5.05 -23.09 6.28
C MET A 12 -4.49 -22.05 7.25
N GLN A 13 -3.34 -21.46 6.93
CA GLN A 13 -2.81 -20.30 7.65
C GLN A 13 -3.18 -19.02 6.90
N ILE A 14 -3.70 -18.02 7.61
CA ILE A 14 -4.04 -16.71 7.06
C ILE A 14 -2.97 -15.69 7.42
N SER A 15 -2.59 -14.89 6.44
CA SER A 15 -1.73 -13.71 6.61
C SER A 15 -2.35 -12.52 5.86
N PHE A 16 -2.11 -11.31 6.35
CA PHE A 16 -2.49 -10.09 5.63
C PHE A 16 -1.78 -9.95 4.28
N ASP A 17 -0.64 -10.63 4.10
CA ASP A 17 0.08 -10.68 2.82
C ASP A 17 -0.80 -11.28 1.70
N MET A 18 -1.77 -12.14 2.06
CA MET A 18 -2.74 -12.69 1.11
C MET A 18 -3.76 -11.66 0.60
N LEU A 19 -3.85 -10.49 1.24
CA LEU A 19 -4.77 -9.40 0.92
C LEU A 19 -4.02 -8.16 0.40
N GLU A 20 -2.75 -8.30 0.02
CA GLU A 20 -1.96 -7.23 -0.59
C GLU A 20 -2.70 -6.60 -1.77
N GLY A 21 -2.88 -5.28 -1.72
CA GLY A 21 -3.54 -4.53 -2.78
C GLY A 21 -5.07 -4.64 -2.79
N GLU A 22 -5.68 -5.33 -1.83
CA GLU A 22 -7.15 -5.41 -1.68
C GLU A 22 -7.66 -4.69 -0.44
N VAL A 23 -6.82 -4.53 0.58
CA VAL A 23 -7.17 -3.91 1.85
C VAL A 23 -6.10 -2.96 2.35
N LEU A 24 -6.54 -1.94 3.08
CA LEU A 24 -5.68 -1.14 3.92
C LEU A 24 -5.83 -1.52 5.37
N THR A 25 -4.68 -1.57 6.05
CA THR A 25 -4.61 -1.85 7.48
C THR A 25 -4.12 -0.61 8.22
N GLU A 26 -4.83 -0.19 9.26
CA GLU A 26 -4.44 0.91 10.13
C GLU A 26 -4.33 0.44 11.58
N LYS A 27 -3.24 0.80 12.25
CA LYS A 27 -3.03 0.45 13.66
C LYS A 27 -3.53 1.57 14.54
N LEU A 28 -4.59 1.30 15.31
CA LEU A 28 -5.15 2.21 16.30
C LEU A 28 -4.91 1.61 17.68
N GLY A 29 -3.77 1.97 18.30
CA GLY A 29 -3.33 1.37 19.55
C GLY A 29 -2.99 -0.10 19.39
N VAL A 30 -3.75 -0.98 20.07
CA VAL A 30 -3.60 -2.45 19.98
C VAL A 30 -4.46 -3.07 18.88
N GLU A 31 -5.39 -2.30 18.31
CA GLU A 31 -6.29 -2.78 17.27
C GLU A 31 -5.73 -2.55 15.87
N THR A 32 -6.02 -3.48 14.97
CA THR A 32 -5.76 -3.31 13.54
C THR A 32 -7.09 -3.24 12.81
N TRP A 33 -7.37 -2.06 12.27
CA TRP A 33 -8.53 -1.79 11.44
C TRP A 33 -8.22 -2.19 10.02
N VAL A 34 -9.17 -2.86 9.37
CA VAL A 34 -9.02 -3.37 8.00
C VAL A 34 -10.21 -2.85 7.20
N TYR A 35 -9.93 -2.17 6.10
CA TYR A 35 -10.97 -1.68 5.19
C TYR A 35 -10.61 -2.00 3.74
N SER A 36 -11.64 -2.18 2.92
CA SER A 36 -11.49 -2.50 1.51
C SER A 36 -10.89 -1.34 0.75
N PHE A 37 -9.84 -1.60 -0.01
CA PHE A 37 -9.19 -0.63 -0.87
C PHE A 37 -8.44 -1.40 -1.96
N SER A 38 -9.10 -1.60 -3.10
CA SER A 38 -8.61 -2.51 -4.15
C SER A 38 -7.81 -1.77 -5.22
N VAL A 39 -6.66 -2.32 -5.60
CA VAL A 39 -5.86 -1.92 -6.77
C VAL A 39 -6.72 -1.85 -8.02
N SER A 40 -7.65 -2.80 -8.18
CA SER A 40 -8.53 -2.89 -9.35
C SER A 40 -9.48 -1.69 -9.48
N SER A 41 -9.75 -1.01 -8.38
CA SER A 41 -10.59 0.20 -8.32
C SER A 41 -9.79 1.50 -8.49
N LEU A 42 -8.46 1.43 -8.58
CA LEU A 42 -7.61 2.61 -8.70
C LEU A 42 -7.49 3.12 -10.15
N PRO A 43 -7.36 4.44 -10.35
CA PRO A 43 -7.11 5.02 -11.66
C PRO A 43 -5.90 4.38 -12.37
N LEU A 44 -5.96 4.24 -13.69
CA LEU A 44 -4.85 3.67 -14.47
C LEU A 44 -3.71 4.67 -14.70
N THR A 45 -3.99 5.98 -14.61
CA THR A 45 -2.96 7.00 -14.78
C THR A 45 -2.16 7.15 -13.49
N PRO A 46 -0.81 7.19 -13.55
CA PRO A 46 0.01 7.31 -12.34
C PRO A 46 -0.35 8.54 -11.50
N ALA A 47 -0.56 9.70 -12.14
CA ALA A 47 -0.83 10.94 -11.43
C ALA A 47 -2.12 10.88 -10.60
N GLU A 48 -3.22 10.41 -11.18
CA GLU A 48 -4.50 10.27 -10.48
C GLU A 48 -4.43 9.18 -9.41
N ARG A 49 -3.74 8.07 -9.69
CA ARG A 49 -3.55 6.99 -8.73
C ARG A 49 -2.80 7.45 -7.49
N PHE A 50 -1.64 8.10 -7.66
CA PHE A 50 -0.89 8.64 -6.51
C PHE A 50 -1.71 9.68 -5.74
N ASN A 51 -2.48 10.54 -6.41
CA ASN A 51 -3.38 11.48 -5.74
C ASN A 51 -4.42 10.76 -4.87
N MET A 52 -5.07 9.73 -5.41
CA MET A 52 -6.05 8.93 -4.66
C MET A 52 -5.41 8.22 -3.46
N LEU A 53 -4.24 7.61 -3.64
CA LEU A 53 -3.48 6.97 -2.57
C LEU A 53 -3.14 7.93 -1.44
N PHE A 54 -2.68 9.15 -1.77
CA PHE A 54 -2.31 10.14 -0.75
C PHE A 54 -3.50 10.85 -0.09
N ARG A 55 -4.69 10.83 -0.72
CA ARG A 55 -5.94 11.23 -0.06
C ARG A 55 -6.38 10.23 0.99
N GLU A 56 -6.24 8.94 0.69
CA GLU A 56 -6.60 7.87 1.61
C GLU A 56 -5.63 7.80 2.80
N ARG A 57 -4.33 7.92 2.53
CA ARG A 57 -3.29 7.91 3.56
C ARG A 57 -2.17 8.88 3.18
N SER A 58 -1.88 9.84 4.05
CA SER A 58 -0.91 10.91 3.75
C SER A 58 0.56 10.45 3.68
N LYS A 59 0.90 9.35 4.35
CA LYS A 59 2.25 8.80 4.46
C LYS A 59 2.24 7.29 4.33
N TRP A 60 3.12 6.76 3.49
CA TRP A 60 3.20 5.34 3.20
C TRP A 60 4.62 4.81 3.41
N GLU A 61 4.74 3.63 4.01
CA GLU A 61 5.97 2.84 3.92
C GLU A 61 6.01 2.11 2.57
N TRP A 62 7.20 1.72 2.13
CA TRP A 62 7.35 1.00 0.86
C TRP A 62 6.50 -0.27 0.79
N LYS A 63 6.54 -1.09 1.85
CA LYS A 63 5.81 -2.36 1.94
C LYS A 63 4.30 -2.20 1.75
N ASP A 64 3.75 -1.08 2.20
CA ASP A 64 2.32 -0.79 2.11
C ASP A 64 1.95 -0.15 0.77
N LEU A 65 2.86 0.65 0.19
CA LEU A 65 2.60 1.36 -1.07
C LEU A 65 2.78 0.46 -2.30
N GLN A 66 3.79 -0.42 -2.27
CA GLN A 66 4.21 -1.22 -3.42
C GLN A 66 3.07 -2.03 -4.06
N PRO A 67 2.17 -2.69 -3.31
CA PRO A 67 1.06 -3.44 -3.88
C PRO A 67 0.15 -2.61 -4.78
N TYR A 68 0.02 -1.30 -4.50
CA TYR A 68 -0.89 -0.37 -5.20
C TYR A 68 -0.34 0.25 -6.47
N ILE A 69 0.97 0.17 -6.68
CA ILE A 69 1.64 0.82 -7.81
C ILE A 69 2.50 -0.13 -8.65
N ARG A 70 2.67 -1.39 -8.24
CA ARG A 70 3.52 -2.37 -8.95
C ARG A 70 3.03 -2.72 -10.36
N ASP A 71 1.75 -2.54 -10.62
CA ASP A 71 1.12 -2.74 -11.94
C ASP A 71 1.23 -1.51 -12.84
N LEU A 72 1.60 -0.33 -12.33
CA LEU A 72 1.83 0.86 -13.15
C LEU A 72 3.06 0.66 -14.04
N LYS A 73 2.83 0.59 -15.36
CA LYS A 73 3.89 0.52 -16.37
C LYS A 73 3.87 1.77 -17.22
N VAL A 74 4.90 2.60 -17.08
CA VAL A 74 5.12 3.78 -17.92
C VAL A 74 6.35 3.53 -18.80
N PRO A 75 6.23 3.56 -20.14
CA PRO A 75 7.37 3.37 -21.03
C PRO A 75 8.54 4.30 -20.69
N GLY A 76 9.73 3.73 -20.51
CA GLY A 76 10.94 4.50 -20.20
C GLY A 76 11.05 5.00 -18.76
N LEU A 77 10.17 4.59 -17.84
CA LEU A 77 10.21 4.99 -16.44
C LEU A 77 10.22 3.76 -15.52
N SER A 78 11.21 3.68 -14.63
CA SER A 78 11.26 2.62 -13.61
C SER A 78 10.30 2.91 -12.45
N SER A 79 10.09 1.91 -11.59
CA SER A 79 9.34 2.05 -10.34
C SER A 79 9.93 3.14 -9.44
N GLU A 80 11.25 3.20 -9.33
CA GLU A 80 11.97 4.26 -8.59
C GLU A 80 11.77 5.61 -9.26
N GLY A 81 11.76 5.67 -10.59
CA GLY A 81 11.46 6.88 -11.36
C GLY A 81 10.04 7.38 -11.12
N LEU A 82 9.05 6.47 -11.02
CA LEU A 82 7.68 6.79 -10.62
C LEU A 82 7.65 7.40 -9.21
N LEU A 83 8.29 6.76 -8.24
CA LEU A 83 8.37 7.28 -6.87
C LEU A 83 9.02 8.65 -6.82
N LEU A 84 10.17 8.84 -7.47
CA LEU A 84 10.86 10.12 -7.53
C LEU A 84 9.97 11.21 -8.14
N LYS A 85 9.16 10.87 -9.15
CA LYS A 85 8.29 11.82 -9.86
C LYS A 85 7.06 12.22 -9.03
N TYR A 86 6.42 11.27 -8.36
CA TYR A 86 5.10 11.47 -7.73
C TYR A 86 5.13 11.55 -6.20
N THR A 87 6.27 11.33 -5.57
CA THR A 87 6.38 11.30 -4.10
C THR A 87 7.54 12.16 -3.58
N ARG A 88 7.50 12.47 -2.29
CA ARG A 88 8.65 12.88 -1.47
C ARG A 88 9.06 11.69 -0.61
N ARG A 89 10.34 11.32 -0.66
CA ARG A 89 10.91 10.30 0.22
C ARG A 89 11.54 10.99 1.44
N SER A 90 11.16 10.55 2.63
CA SER A 90 11.79 10.92 3.90
C SER A 90 12.25 9.67 4.62
N GLN A 91 13.48 9.69 5.13
CA GLN A 91 14.06 8.58 5.88
C GLN A 91 14.94 9.20 6.98
N PRO A 92 14.46 9.25 8.24
CA PRO A 92 15.13 10.00 9.30
C PRO A 92 16.52 9.46 9.64
N THR A 93 16.68 8.14 9.60
CA THR A 93 17.94 7.42 9.84
C THR A 93 18.14 6.36 8.77
N LEU A 94 19.38 5.94 8.52
CA LEU A 94 19.68 4.91 7.51
C LEU A 94 18.97 3.59 7.78
N ASP A 95 18.72 3.27 9.05
CA ASP A 95 18.07 2.03 9.49
C ASP A 95 16.54 2.13 9.54
N ALA A 96 15.97 3.32 9.42
CA ALA A 96 14.52 3.50 9.39
C ALA A 96 13.96 3.17 8.00
N ASP A 97 12.77 2.57 7.96
CA ASP A 97 12.06 2.37 6.70
C ASP A 97 11.74 3.72 6.04
N PRO A 98 11.91 3.83 4.71
CA PRO A 98 11.59 5.06 3.99
C PRO A 98 10.08 5.28 3.97
N VAL A 99 9.71 6.54 4.23
CA VAL A 99 8.32 7.01 4.18
C VAL A 99 8.15 7.88 2.93
N PHE A 100 7.07 7.63 2.20
CA PHE A 100 6.66 8.34 1.00
C PHE A 100 5.42 9.18 1.29
N SER A 101 5.46 10.45 0.90
CA SER A 101 4.31 11.36 0.95
C SER A 101 4.07 12.02 -0.40
N SER A 102 2.92 12.67 -0.56
CA SER A 102 2.63 13.45 -1.77
C SER A 102 3.72 14.48 -2.01
N ARG A 103 4.08 14.66 -3.29
CA ARG A 103 4.97 15.73 -3.72
C ARG A 103 4.31 17.10 -3.58
#